data_AF-A0A8I0AAX5-F1
#
_entry.id   AF-A0A8I0AAX5-F1
#
_cell.length_a   1.000
_cell.length_b   1.000
_cell.length_c   1.000
_cell.angle_alpha   90.00
_cell.angle_beta   90.00
_cell.angle_gamma   90.00
#
_symmetry.space_group_name_H-M   'P 1'
#
loop_
_entity.id
_entity.type
_entity.pdbx_description
1 polymer ?
#
loop_
_entity_poly.entity_id
_entity_poly.type
_entity_poly.pdbx_seq_one_letter_code
_entity_poly.pdbx_strand_id
1 'polypeptide(L)'
;MSKLEKRMKLAKEAVELIKEFRGEEAILGHNPLRAVSIKEDGEIIEVDDEFDGVIGYSLTNISSVFALEMRGWGPCPAGFYEAMEAALSSLESDFKRYSKEEFKEYVGDLKYTEYRCEEIYKRLEEIEREASKLM
;
A
#
# COMPACT_ATOMS: atom_id res chain seq x y z
N MET A 1 0.79 28.27 6.08
CA MET A 1 0.06 27.41 5.13
C MET A 1 -1.43 27.45 5.45
N SER A 2 -2.26 27.67 4.43
CA SER A 2 -3.72 27.58 4.52
C SER A 2 -4.19 26.15 4.76
N LYS A 3 -5.46 25.96 5.15
CA LYS A 3 -6.06 24.62 5.28
C LYS A 3 -5.97 23.84 3.95
N LEU A 4 -6.25 24.51 2.83
CA LEU A 4 -6.16 23.96 1.49
C LEU A 4 -4.73 23.50 1.13
N GLU A 5 -3.72 24.33 1.39
CA GLU A 5 -2.32 23.97 1.10
C GLU A 5 -1.87 22.76 1.91
N LYS A 6 -2.26 22.67 3.18
CA LYS A 6 -1.96 21.52 4.04
C LYS A 6 -2.64 20.26 3.51
N ARG A 7 -3.93 20.35 3.14
CA ARG A 7 -4.69 19.23 2.58
C ARG A 7 -4.07 18.72 1.29
N MET A 8 -3.73 19.63 0.37
CA MET A 8 -3.06 19.27 -0.89
C MET A 8 -1.69 18.61 -0.67
N LYS A 9 -0.95 19.01 0.37
CA LYS A 9 0.31 18.35 0.73
C LYS A 9 0.07 16.91 1.18
N LEU A 10 -0.88 16.70 2.09
CA LEU A 10 -1.26 15.37 2.59
C LEU A 10 -1.79 14.47 1.47
N ALA A 11 -2.63 15.00 0.58
CA ALA A 11 -3.14 14.28 -0.57
C ALA A 11 -2.01 13.81 -1.51
N LYS A 12 -1.04 14.68 -1.81
CA LYS A 12 0.13 14.30 -2.62
C LYS A 12 0.98 13.23 -1.96
N GLU A 13 1.19 13.35 -0.65
CA GLU A 13 1.91 12.35 0.13
C GLU A 13 1.19 10.99 0.08
N ALA A 14 -0.13 10.97 0.28
CA ALA A 14 -0.93 9.74 0.20
C ALA A 14 -0.85 9.08 -1.19
N VAL A 15 -0.89 9.86 -2.28
CA VAL A 15 -0.74 9.33 -3.64
C VAL A 15 0.60 8.63 -3.84
N GLU A 16 1.69 9.24 -3.40
CA GLU A 16 3.02 8.62 -3.54
C GLU A 16 3.16 7.38 -2.67
N LEU A 17 2.61 7.39 -1.45
CA LEU A 17 2.57 6.24 -0.56
C LEU A 17 1.77 5.06 -1.14
N ILE A 18 0.61 5.32 -1.78
CA ILE A 18 -0.19 4.27 -2.42
C ILE A 18 0.57 3.63 -3.58
N LYS A 19 1.24 4.44 -4.41
CA LYS A 19 2.07 3.92 -5.51
C LYS A 19 3.25 3.11 -5.00
N GLU A 20 3.90 3.59 -3.94
CA GLU A 20 5.03 2.89 -3.31
C GLU A 20 4.56 1.55 -2.76
N PHE A 21 3.47 1.51 -1.98
CA PHE A 21 2.92 0.27 -1.43
C PHE A 21 2.68 -0.78 -2.51
N ARG A 22 2.00 -0.40 -3.60
CA ARG A 22 1.69 -1.30 -4.72
C ARG A 22 2.94 -1.73 -5.48
N GLY A 23 3.94 -0.86 -5.57
CA GLY A 23 5.25 -1.18 -6.15
C GLY A 23 6.01 -2.22 -5.34
N GLU A 24 6.05 -2.06 -4.02
CA GLU A 24 6.68 -3.00 -3.10
C GLU A 24 5.95 -4.35 -3.08
N GLU A 25 4.62 -4.34 -2.99
CA GLU A 25 3.79 -5.55 -2.98
C GLU A 25 3.92 -6.39 -4.27
N ALA A 26 4.37 -5.79 -5.37
CA ALA A 26 4.60 -6.50 -6.64
C ALA A 26 5.63 -7.64 -6.54
N ILE A 27 6.44 -7.70 -5.47
CA ILE A 27 7.30 -8.86 -5.22
C ILE A 27 6.50 -10.12 -4.89
N LEU A 28 5.31 -9.97 -4.29
CA LEU A 28 4.43 -11.07 -3.90
C LEU A 28 3.54 -11.55 -5.05
N GLY A 29 3.46 -10.77 -6.14
CA GLY A 29 2.60 -11.11 -7.27
C GLY A 29 2.38 -9.96 -8.24
N HIS A 30 1.28 -10.03 -8.99
CA HIS A 30 0.92 -9.00 -9.96
C HIS A 30 0.49 -7.71 -9.26
N ASN A 31 0.98 -6.56 -9.73
CA ASN A 31 0.54 -5.24 -9.26
C ASN A 31 -0.66 -4.77 -10.11
N PRO A 32 -1.87 -4.68 -9.54
CA PRO A 32 -3.07 -4.29 -10.28
C PRO A 32 -3.23 -2.77 -10.45
N LEU A 33 -2.39 -1.95 -9.81
CA LEU A 33 -2.54 -0.50 -9.82
C LEU A 33 -2.26 0.09 -11.20
N ARG A 34 -3.27 0.76 -11.77
CA ARG A 34 -3.15 1.48 -13.05
C ARG A 34 -2.84 2.95 -12.86
N ALA A 35 -3.58 3.63 -11.98
CA ALA A 35 -3.39 5.05 -11.73
C ALA A 35 -3.86 5.47 -10.34
N VAL A 36 -3.30 6.57 -9.84
CA VAL A 36 -3.77 7.25 -8.64
C VAL A 36 -3.80 8.76 -8.92
N SER A 37 -4.92 9.41 -8.64
CA SER A 37 -5.08 10.85 -8.89
C SER A 37 -5.79 11.58 -7.75
N ILE A 38 -5.53 12.88 -7.63
CA ILE A 38 -6.16 13.75 -6.63
C ILE A 38 -7.35 14.45 -7.27
N LYS A 39 -8.50 14.44 -6.60
CA LYS A 39 -9.70 15.20 -6.97
C LYS A 39 -10.11 16.15 -5.85
N GLU A 40 -11.07 17.02 -6.15
CA GLU A 40 -11.76 17.87 -5.17
C GLU A 40 -10.80 18.58 -4.21
N ASP A 41 -9.78 19.25 -4.77
CA ASP A 41 -8.81 20.02 -3.99
C ASP A 41 -8.15 19.24 -2.84
N GLY A 42 -7.90 17.95 -3.05
CA GLY A 42 -7.24 17.07 -2.08
C GLY A 42 -8.18 16.37 -1.11
N GLU A 43 -9.50 16.49 -1.29
CA GLU A 43 -10.48 15.78 -0.45
C GLU A 43 -10.62 14.31 -0.85
N ILE A 44 -10.50 14.00 -2.14
CA ILE A 44 -10.69 12.66 -2.68
C ILE A 44 -9.42 12.21 -3.41
N ILE A 45 -9.00 10.98 -3.14
CA ILE A 45 -7.98 10.25 -3.90
C ILE A 45 -8.68 9.17 -4.71
N GLU A 46 -8.56 9.24 -6.03
CA GLU A 46 -9.10 8.27 -6.96
C GLU A 46 -8.03 7.24 -7.29
N VAL A 47 -8.32 5.96 -7.07
CA VAL A 47 -7.47 4.81 -7.38
C VAL A 47 -8.12 4.03 -8.51
N ASP A 48 -7.40 3.82 -9.60
CA ASP A 48 -7.77 2.96 -10.72
C ASP A 48 -7.00 1.64 -10.60
N ASP A 49 -7.74 0.57 -10.32
CA ASP A 49 -7.25 -0.77 -10.13
C ASP A 49 -7.76 -1.70 -11.24
N GLU A 50 -6.94 -2.67 -11.66
CA GLU A 50 -7.30 -3.61 -12.71
C GLU A 50 -8.53 -4.47 -12.38
N PHE A 51 -8.73 -4.83 -11.11
CA PHE A 51 -9.79 -5.72 -10.66
C PHE A 51 -11.02 -4.96 -10.16
N ASP A 52 -10.80 -3.90 -9.40
CA ASP A 52 -11.88 -3.14 -8.76
C ASP A 52 -12.36 -1.93 -9.58
N GLY A 53 -11.63 -1.56 -10.63
CA GLY A 53 -11.90 -0.38 -11.44
C GLY A 53 -11.54 0.91 -10.69
N VAL A 54 -12.30 1.98 -10.94
CA VAL A 54 -12.02 3.31 -10.39
C VAL A 54 -12.82 3.53 -9.11
N ILE A 55 -12.11 3.68 -7.98
CA ILE A 55 -12.69 3.92 -6.66
C ILE A 55 -12.15 5.23 -6.07
N GLY A 56 -13.05 6.06 -5.53
CA GLY A 56 -12.70 7.29 -4.81
C GLY A 56 -12.67 7.07 -3.30
N TYR A 57 -11.56 7.46 -2.67
CA TYR A 57 -11.36 7.41 -1.22
C TYR A 57 -11.24 8.82 -0.66
N SER A 58 -11.98 9.11 0.41
CA SER A 58 -11.78 10.35 1.16
C SER A 58 -10.38 10.36 1.79
N LEU A 59 -9.71 11.51 1.77
CA LEU A 59 -8.42 11.69 2.44
C LEU A 59 -8.50 11.40 3.94
N THR A 60 -9.67 11.56 4.57
CA THR A 60 -9.89 11.22 5.99
C THR A 60 -10.23 9.76 6.23
N ASN A 61 -10.21 8.94 5.18
CA ASN A 61 -10.37 7.50 5.25
C ASN A 61 -9.46 6.79 4.21
N ILE A 62 -8.28 7.36 3.94
CA ILE A 62 -7.40 6.93 2.85
C ILE A 62 -6.70 5.59 3.12
N SER A 63 -6.48 5.21 4.39
CA SER A 63 -5.95 3.89 4.76
C SER A 63 -6.90 2.76 4.36
N SER A 64 -8.20 3.06 4.17
CA SER A 64 -9.18 2.07 3.69
C SER A 64 -8.88 1.52 2.31
N VAL A 65 -8.01 2.16 1.52
CA VAL A 65 -7.47 1.58 0.26
C VAL A 65 -6.88 0.19 0.51
N PHE A 66 -6.22 -0.01 1.65
CA PHE A 66 -5.49 -1.25 1.98
C PHE A 66 -6.02 -1.95 3.23
N ALA A 67 -7.14 -1.53 3.81
CA ALA A 67 -7.60 -2.07 5.10
C ALA A 67 -7.86 -3.59 5.05
N LEU A 68 -8.48 -4.09 3.98
CA LEU A 68 -8.69 -5.53 3.80
C LEU A 68 -7.37 -6.28 3.64
N GLU A 69 -6.44 -5.72 2.87
CA GLU A 69 -5.14 -6.34 2.60
C GLU A 69 -4.26 -6.40 3.84
N MET A 70 -4.26 -5.33 4.66
CA MET A 70 -3.38 -5.18 5.81
C MET A 70 -4.00 -5.65 7.14
N ARG A 71 -5.32 -5.67 7.26
CA ARG A 71 -6.04 -5.98 8.52
C ARG A 71 -7.09 -7.08 8.39
N GLY A 72 -7.42 -7.51 7.17
CA GLY A 72 -8.42 -8.54 6.93
C GLY A 72 -9.85 -8.07 7.23
N TRP A 73 -10.79 -9.02 7.22
CA TRP A 73 -12.20 -8.77 7.54
C TRP A 73 -12.85 -9.96 8.22
N GLY A 74 -13.26 -9.78 9.48
CA GLY A 74 -13.91 -10.82 10.26
C GLY A 74 -13.00 -12.05 10.43
N PRO A 75 -13.41 -13.25 10.00
CA PRO A 75 -12.57 -14.44 10.05
C PRO A 75 -11.52 -14.48 8.93
N CYS A 76 -11.63 -13.62 7.90
CA CYS A 76 -10.68 -13.56 6.80
C CYS A 76 -9.44 -12.77 7.25
N PRO A 77 -8.25 -13.38 7.27
CA PRO A 77 -7.02 -12.70 7.63
C PRO A 77 -6.60 -11.67 6.57
N ALA A 78 -5.55 -10.93 6.89
CA ALA A 78 -4.97 -9.91 6.04
C ALA A 78 -4.25 -10.55 4.84
N GLY A 79 -4.75 -10.29 3.63
CA GLY A 79 -4.23 -10.90 2.40
C GLY A 79 -2.74 -10.65 2.15
N PHE A 80 -2.23 -9.47 2.53
CA PHE A 80 -0.81 -9.14 2.40
C PHE A 80 0.08 -10.08 3.24
N TYR A 81 -0.31 -10.31 4.50
CA TYR A 81 0.47 -11.17 5.40
C TYR A 81 0.34 -12.65 5.05
N GLU A 82 -0.81 -13.09 4.54
CA GLU A 82 -0.96 -14.44 3.99
C GLU A 82 -0.03 -14.66 2.79
N ALA A 83 0.00 -13.71 1.84
CA ALA A 83 0.89 -13.78 0.69
C ALA A 83 2.37 -13.76 1.09
N MET A 84 2.73 -12.92 2.07
CA MET A 84 4.08 -12.87 2.64
C MET A 84 4.47 -14.19 3.31
N GLU A 85 3.60 -14.78 4.14
CA GLU A 85 3.85 -16.07 4.79
C GLU A 85 4.04 -17.18 3.75
N ALA A 86 3.21 -17.20 2.71
CA ALA A 86 3.34 -18.14 1.60
C ALA A 86 4.68 -18.00 0.87
N ALA A 87 5.10 -16.77 0.56
CA ALA A 87 6.40 -16.49 -0.07
C ALA A 87 7.56 -16.93 0.83
N LEU A 88 7.53 -16.62 2.13
CA LEU A 88 8.56 -17.02 3.09
C LEU A 88 8.64 -18.55 3.27
N SER A 89 7.49 -19.25 3.25
CA SER A 89 7.45 -20.71 3.33
C SER A 89 8.06 -21.39 2.09
N SER A 90 8.11 -20.68 0.96
CA SER A 90 8.64 -21.17 -0.33
C SER A 90 10.15 -20.95 -0.49
N LEU A 91 10.82 -20.30 0.46
CA LEU A 91 12.24 -19.95 0.35
C LEU A 91 13.17 -21.15 0.16
N GLU A 92 12.86 -22.32 0.72
CA GLU A 92 13.70 -23.51 0.50
C GLU A 92 13.64 -23.99 -0.95
N SER A 93 12.45 -23.96 -1.58
CA SER A 93 12.32 -24.25 -3.01
C SER A 93 12.97 -23.18 -3.87
N ASP A 94 12.84 -21.90 -3.50
CA ASP A 94 13.41 -20.79 -4.26
C ASP A 94 14.94 -20.75 -4.19
N PHE A 95 15.53 -21.16 -3.07
CA PHE A 95 16.98 -21.33 -2.91
C PHE A 95 17.56 -22.34 -3.92
N LYS A 96 16.77 -23.33 -4.34
CA LYS A 96 17.18 -24.34 -5.34
C LYS A 96 17.01 -23.84 -6.78
N ARG A 97 16.27 -22.75 -6.98
CA ARG A 97 15.90 -22.20 -8.31
C ARG A 97 16.74 -20.98 -8.69
N TYR A 98 17.01 -20.09 -7.74
CA TYR A 98 17.75 -18.86 -7.97
C TYR A 98 19.27 -19.05 -7.84
N SER A 99 20.04 -18.16 -8.48
CA SER A 99 21.45 -17.99 -8.13
C SER A 99 21.60 -17.44 -6.70
N LYS A 100 22.81 -17.51 -6.16
CA LYS A 100 23.10 -17.01 -4.80
C LYS A 100 22.77 -15.54 -4.64
N GLU A 101 23.15 -14.72 -5.62
CA GLU A 101 22.95 -13.28 -5.61
C GLU A 101 21.45 -12.95 -5.72
N GLU A 102 20.75 -13.54 -6.69
CA GLU A 102 19.30 -13.36 -6.87
C GLU A 102 18.51 -13.79 -5.62
N PHE A 103 18.87 -14.92 -5.01
CA PHE A 103 18.18 -15.39 -3.80
C PHE A 103 18.36 -14.41 -2.63
N LYS A 104 19.58 -13.90 -2.44
CA LYS A 104 19.85 -12.95 -1.36
C LYS A 104 19.11 -11.63 -1.56
N GLU A 105 19.04 -11.15 -2.80
CA GLU A 105 18.28 -9.96 -3.17
C GLU A 105 16.79 -10.19 -2.90
N TYR A 106 16.22 -11.28 -3.44
CA TYR A 106 14.81 -11.64 -3.25
C TYR A 106 14.40 -11.75 -1.77
N VAL A 107 15.18 -12.44 -0.92
CA VAL A 107 14.88 -12.53 0.51
C VAL A 107 14.99 -11.18 1.21
N GLY A 108 15.97 -10.36 0.81
CA GLY A 108 16.15 -9.01 1.30
C GLY A 108 14.93 -8.14 0.98
N ASP A 109 14.50 -8.18 -0.27
CA ASP A 109 13.36 -7.41 -0.77
C ASP A 109 12.05 -7.86 -0.11
N LEU A 110 11.81 -9.18 0.04
CA LEU A 110 10.63 -9.67 0.77
C LEU A 110 10.52 -9.07 2.17
N LYS A 111 11.65 -9.03 2.91
CA LYS A 111 11.67 -8.44 4.26
C LYS A 111 11.57 -6.94 4.24
N TYR A 112 12.16 -6.27 3.25
CA TYR A 112 11.98 -4.84 3.09
C TYR A 112 10.50 -4.48 2.84
N THR A 113 9.86 -5.15 1.89
CA THR A 113 8.44 -5.01 1.56
C THR A 113 7.55 -5.25 2.78
N GLU A 114 7.78 -6.31 3.56
CA GLU A 114 7.03 -6.61 4.79
C GLU A 114 6.99 -5.41 5.75
N TYR A 115 8.15 -4.82 6.02
CA TYR A 115 8.25 -3.67 6.93
C TYR A 115 7.72 -2.40 6.29
N ARG A 116 8.06 -2.14 5.03
CA ARG A 116 7.78 -0.88 4.36
C ARG A 116 6.29 -0.69 4.11
N CYS A 117 5.58 -1.73 3.66
CA CYS A 117 4.13 -1.67 3.46
C CYS A 117 3.38 -1.39 4.78
N GLU A 118 3.82 -1.96 5.90
CA GLU A 118 3.23 -1.69 7.22
C GLU A 118 3.51 -0.25 7.71
N GLU A 119 4.71 0.30 7.44
CA GLU A 119 4.99 1.71 7.72
C GLU A 119 4.13 2.65 6.87
N ILE A 120 3.99 2.35 5.58
CA ILE A 120 3.14 3.11 4.66
C ILE A 120 1.69 3.10 5.16
N TYR A 121 1.15 1.93 5.50
CA TYR A 121 -0.21 1.81 6.00
C TYR A 121 -0.44 2.67 7.26
N LYS A 122 0.48 2.61 8.23
CA LYS A 122 0.43 3.48 9.43
C LYS A 122 0.49 4.96 9.08
N ARG A 123 1.32 5.34 8.11
CA ARG A 123 1.41 6.74 7.68
C ARG A 123 0.11 7.23 7.03
N LEU A 124 -0.58 6.38 6.28
CA LEU A 124 -1.90 6.69 5.75
C LEU A 124 -2.92 6.92 6.89
N GLU A 125 -2.92 6.10 7.94
CA GLU A 125 -3.77 6.32 9.13
C GLU A 125 -3.45 7.66 9.84
N GLU A 126 -2.18 8.07 9.88
CA GLU A 126 -1.81 9.38 10.42
C GLU A 126 -2.31 10.53 9.53
N ILE A 127 -2.20 10.38 8.21
CA ILE A 127 -2.73 11.36 7.25
C ILE A 127 -4.23 11.56 7.47
N GLU A 128 -5.01 10.50 7.71
CA GLU A 128 -6.44 10.61 8.02
C GLU A 128 -6.72 11.48 9.24
N ARG A 129 -5.94 11.29 10.31
CA ARG A 129 -6.05 12.05 11.56
C ARG A 129 -5.66 13.51 11.37
N GLU A 130 -4.66 13.77 10.53
CA GLU A 130 -4.24 15.13 10.18
C GLU A 130 -5.28 15.82 9.31
N ALA A 131 -5.79 15.15 8.27
CA ALA A 131 -6.79 15.66 7.36
C ALA A 131 -8.12 15.96 8.06
N SER A 132 -8.53 15.14 9.02
CA SER A 132 -9.75 15.36 9.83
C SER A 132 -9.70 16.65 10.65
N LYS A 133 -8.51 17.15 11.00
CA LYS A 133 -8.34 18.44 11.70
C LYS A 133 -8.37 19.65 10.76
N LEU A 134 -8.34 19.42 9.45
CA LEU A 134 -8.35 20.48 8.43
C LEU A 134 -9.76 20.78 7.93
N MET A 135 -10.72 19.88 8.13
CA MET A 135 -12.15 20.18 7.96
C MET A 135 -12.58 21.28 8.96
#